data_AF-A0A938MYU9-F1
#
_entry.id   AF-A0A938MYU9-F1
#
_cell.length_a   1.000
_cell.length_b   1.000
_cell.length_c   1.000
_cell.angle_alpha   90.00
_cell.angle_beta   90.00
_cell.angle_gamma   90.00
#
_symmetry.space_group_name_H-M   'P 1'
#
loop_
_entity.id
_entity.type
_entity.pdbx_description
1 polymer ?
#
loop_
_entity_poly.entity_id
_entity_poly.type
_entity_poly.pdbx_seq_one_letter_code
_entity_poly.pdbx_strand_id
1 'polypeptide(L)'
;MGLRYWGYPHLAIKKGWKTRLLDTRNSGAVTGDRSNVVGYAAVAFFEGDGPSESERLSAEKLTLEDQTFLLDLARKSLSKAVRDQASLEVPAAEVPERLQERGACFVTLTKKDELRGCIGHIFACRPLYQSVLENAKHAALADRRFSPVEAKELDEIAVEVSVLTTPRRLESKSPDDLLAKLRPGIDGVVFGLRGERATYLPQVWEQALG
;
A
#
# COMPACT_ATOMS: atom_id res chain seq x y z
N MET A 1 -17.79 9.70 -23.04
CA MET A 1 -16.80 8.66 -23.38
C MET A 1 -15.44 9.15 -22.87
N GLY A 2 -15.05 8.77 -21.65
CA GLY A 2 -13.99 9.45 -20.90
C GLY A 2 -12.63 8.77 -21.02
N LEU A 3 -11.68 9.44 -21.69
CA LEU A 3 -10.25 9.14 -21.56
C LEU A 3 -9.80 9.63 -20.17
N ARG A 4 -9.54 8.70 -19.25
CA ARG A 4 -8.84 9.03 -18.00
C ARG A 4 -7.35 9.11 -18.29
N TYR A 5 -6.84 10.35 -18.38
CA TYR A 5 -5.41 10.64 -18.53
C TYR A 5 -4.64 10.16 -17.29
N TRP A 6 -3.72 9.22 -17.49
CA TRP A 6 -2.69 8.83 -16.53
C TRP A 6 -1.41 9.59 -16.86
N GLY A 7 -1.12 10.68 -16.14
CA GLY A 7 0.05 11.54 -16.41
C GLY A 7 0.71 12.09 -15.15
N TYR A 8 1.90 12.70 -15.36
CA TYR A 8 2.84 13.37 -14.43
C TYR A 8 2.36 13.85 -13.04
N PRO A 9 1.17 14.43 -12.84
CA PRO A 9 0.65 14.73 -11.50
C PRO A 9 0.69 13.55 -10.51
N HIS A 10 0.46 12.32 -10.98
CA HIS A 10 0.59 11.14 -10.12
C HIS A 10 2.05 10.90 -9.66
N LEU A 11 3.03 11.22 -10.51
CA LEU A 11 4.45 11.07 -10.19
C LEU A 11 4.89 12.13 -9.16
N ALA A 12 4.39 13.34 -9.30
CA ALA A 12 4.66 14.44 -8.38
C ALA A 12 4.11 14.19 -6.97
N ILE A 13 2.87 13.69 -6.88
CA ILE A 13 2.26 13.28 -5.60
C ILE A 13 3.09 12.15 -4.96
N LYS A 14 3.54 11.18 -5.76
CA LYS A 14 4.38 10.06 -5.30
C LYS A 14 5.78 10.51 -4.85
N LYS A 15 6.28 11.63 -5.35
CA LYS A 15 7.60 12.20 -5.04
C LYS A 15 7.55 13.33 -4.01
N GLY A 16 6.37 13.70 -3.50
CA GLY A 16 6.22 14.84 -2.59
C GLY A 16 6.56 16.19 -3.23
N TRP A 17 6.55 16.27 -4.56
CA TRP A 17 6.93 17.49 -5.27
C TRP A 17 5.86 18.56 -5.14
N LYS A 18 6.28 19.79 -4.88
CA LYS A 18 5.39 20.94 -4.91
C LYS A 18 5.08 21.30 -6.36
N THR A 19 3.83 21.68 -6.62
CA THR A 19 3.36 22.07 -7.96
C THR A 19 3.15 23.58 -8.03
N ARG A 20 3.63 24.23 -9.09
CA ARG A 20 3.29 25.62 -9.41
C ARG A 20 2.74 25.71 -10.81
N LEU A 21 1.55 26.32 -10.94
CA LEU A 21 0.99 26.68 -12.24
C LEU A 21 1.75 27.89 -12.78
N LEU A 22 2.36 27.75 -13.96
CA LEU A 22 3.18 28.79 -14.57
C LEU A 22 2.38 29.66 -15.54
N ASP A 23 1.58 29.04 -16.40
CA ASP A 23 0.71 29.74 -17.36
C ASP A 23 -0.50 28.89 -17.74
N THR A 24 -1.59 29.54 -18.11
CA THR A 24 -2.78 28.91 -18.70
C THR A 24 -3.27 29.67 -19.91
N ARG A 25 -3.59 28.95 -20.97
CA ARG A 25 -4.19 29.50 -22.19
C ARG A 25 -5.30 28.60 -22.69
N ASN A 26 -6.23 29.16 -23.45
CA ASN A 26 -7.27 28.37 -24.10
C ASN A 26 -7.48 28.85 -25.55
N SER A 27 -7.99 27.96 -26.39
CA SER A 27 -8.22 28.24 -27.82
C SER A 27 -9.24 29.36 -28.06
N GLY A 28 -10.18 29.56 -27.12
CA GLY A 28 -11.17 30.64 -27.21
C GLY A 28 -10.58 32.04 -27.10
N ALA A 29 -9.35 32.18 -26.58
CA ALA A 29 -8.63 33.45 -26.57
C ALA A 29 -8.14 33.88 -27.96
N VAL A 30 -8.07 32.95 -28.93
CA VAL A 30 -7.65 33.22 -30.31
C VAL A 30 -8.85 33.34 -31.26
N THR A 31 -9.91 32.55 -31.02
CA THR A 31 -11.07 32.45 -31.93
C THR A 31 -12.30 33.26 -31.49
N GLY A 32 -12.34 33.76 -30.26
CA GLY A 32 -13.47 34.52 -29.70
C GLY A 32 -14.68 33.67 -29.30
N ASP A 33 -14.85 32.48 -29.89
CA ASP A 33 -15.85 31.50 -29.50
C ASP A 33 -15.38 30.70 -28.26
N ARG A 34 -16.19 30.74 -27.20
CA ARG A 34 -15.94 30.08 -25.92
C ARG A 34 -16.87 28.90 -25.64
N SER A 35 -17.72 28.52 -26.60
CA SER A 35 -18.68 27.43 -26.44
C SER A 35 -17.99 26.07 -26.29
N ASN A 36 -16.87 25.88 -26.98
CA ASN A 36 -16.00 24.71 -26.86
C ASN A 36 -14.54 25.13 -26.99
N VAL A 37 -13.77 25.05 -25.90
CA VAL A 37 -12.36 25.46 -25.88
C VAL A 37 -11.44 24.32 -25.46
N VAL A 38 -10.27 24.28 -26.06
CA VAL A 38 -9.16 23.42 -25.64
C VAL A 38 -8.22 24.24 -24.77
N GLY A 39 -8.05 23.81 -23.52
CA GLY A 39 -7.16 24.45 -22.56
C GLY A 39 -5.76 23.85 -22.60
N TYR A 40 -4.74 24.71 -22.53
CA TYR A 40 -3.34 24.36 -22.36
C TYR A 40 -2.85 24.95 -21.04
N ALA A 41 -2.15 24.15 -20.24
CA ALA A 41 -1.56 24.59 -18.97
C ALA A 41 -0.09 24.16 -18.92
N ALA A 42 0.77 25.08 -18.48
CA ALA A 42 2.15 24.79 -18.13
C ALA A 42 2.26 24.70 -16.60
N VAL A 43 2.62 23.53 -16.09
CA VAL A 43 2.78 23.25 -14.65
C VAL A 43 4.21 22.80 -14.41
N ALA A 44 4.88 23.42 -13.44
CA ALA A 44 6.20 22.99 -13.01
C ALA A 44 6.15 22.23 -11.68
N PHE A 45 7.00 21.21 -11.59
CA PHE A 45 7.16 20.35 -10.43
C PHE A 45 8.58 20.52 -9.90
N PHE A 46 8.71 20.78 -8.60
CA PHE A 46 10.01 20.97 -7.97
C PHE A 46 10.12 20.07 -6.75
N GLU A 47 11.32 19.54 -6.53
CA GLU A 47 11.64 18.76 -5.34
C GLU A 47 11.52 19.66 -4.12
N GLY A 48 10.55 19.37 -3.26
CA GLY A 48 10.45 19.95 -1.94
C GLY A 48 11.04 18.98 -0.93
N ASP A 49 11.56 19.50 0.18
CA ASP A 49 11.95 18.67 1.33
C ASP A 49 10.77 17.78 1.71
N GLY A 50 10.85 16.48 1.38
CA GLY A 50 9.86 15.50 1.76
C GLY A 50 9.72 15.42 3.29
N PRO A 51 8.68 14.74 3.81
CA PRO A 51 8.54 14.57 5.25
C PRO A 51 9.84 14.00 5.84
N SER A 52 10.29 14.64 6.91
CA SER A 52 11.61 14.41 7.50
C SER A 52 11.72 12.95 7.94
N GLU A 53 12.95 12.44 7.99
CA GLU A 53 13.25 11.06 8.40
C GLU A 53 12.66 10.67 9.78
N SER A 54 12.26 11.67 10.57
CA SER A 54 11.63 11.56 11.88
C SER A 54 10.15 11.10 11.88
N GLU A 55 9.44 11.15 10.74
CA GLU A 55 7.96 11.06 10.69
C GLU A 55 7.41 9.75 10.08
N ARG A 56 8.21 8.68 9.99
CA ARG A 56 7.76 7.38 9.44
C ARG A 56 7.90 6.29 10.50
N LEU A 57 6.82 5.58 10.80
CA LEU A 57 6.88 4.27 11.46
C LEU A 57 7.83 3.36 10.69
N SER A 58 8.97 3.06 11.28
CA SER A 58 9.71 1.84 11.00
C SER A 58 9.07 0.71 11.79
N ALA A 59 9.03 -0.51 11.23
CA ALA A 59 8.57 -1.71 11.93
C ALA A 59 9.32 -1.93 13.27
N GLU A 60 10.51 -1.36 13.41
CA GLU A 60 11.34 -1.32 14.62
C GLU A 60 10.72 -0.56 15.81
N LYS A 61 9.59 0.15 15.61
CA LYS A 61 8.87 0.89 16.66
C LYS A 61 7.61 0.19 17.20
N LEU A 62 7.25 -1.00 16.72
CA LEU A 62 6.03 -1.69 17.17
C LEU A 62 6.29 -2.50 18.45
N THR A 63 5.49 -2.24 19.48
CA THR A 63 5.52 -3.01 20.72
C THR A 63 4.75 -4.33 20.56
N LEU A 64 4.90 -5.27 21.51
CA LEU A 64 4.08 -6.49 21.53
C LEU A 64 2.59 -6.19 21.69
N GLU A 65 2.25 -5.10 22.40
CA GLU A 65 0.88 -4.62 22.55
C GLU A 65 0.31 -4.18 21.20
N ASP A 66 1.09 -3.42 20.42
CA ASP A 66 0.70 -3.02 19.05
C ASP A 66 0.48 -4.22 18.14
N GLN A 67 1.38 -5.19 18.18
CA GLN A 67 1.28 -6.39 17.35
C GLN A 67 0.02 -7.19 17.69
N THR A 68 -0.25 -7.36 18.99
CA THR A 68 -1.46 -8.03 19.48
C THR A 68 -2.71 -7.27 19.04
N PHE A 69 -2.70 -5.93 19.16
CA PHE A 69 -3.79 -5.07 18.74
C PHE A 69 -4.07 -5.20 17.24
N LEU A 70 -3.04 -5.15 16.39
CA LEU A 70 -3.20 -5.28 14.95
C LEU A 70 -3.72 -6.67 14.53
N LEU A 71 -3.26 -7.74 15.18
CA LEU A 71 -3.75 -9.09 14.94
C LEU A 71 -5.23 -9.25 15.33
N ASP A 72 -5.62 -8.75 16.50
CA ASP A 72 -7.01 -8.75 16.94
C ASP A 72 -7.90 -7.91 16.01
N LEU A 73 -7.41 -6.74 15.61
CA LEU A 73 -8.10 -5.87 14.65
C LEU A 73 -8.31 -6.55 13.30
N ALA A 74 -7.29 -7.23 12.78
CA ALA A 74 -7.38 -8.01 11.55
C ALA A 74 -8.40 -9.16 11.68
N ARG A 75 -8.36 -9.91 12.80
CA ARG A 75 -9.28 -11.02 13.09
C ARG A 75 -10.73 -10.56 13.20
N LYS A 76 -10.98 -9.44 13.88
CA LYS A 76 -12.32 -8.84 14.00
C LYS A 76 -12.82 -8.33 12.65
N SER A 77 -11.97 -7.67 11.87
CA SER A 77 -12.33 -7.20 10.52
C SER A 77 -12.68 -8.36 9.60
N LEU A 78 -11.84 -9.41 9.56
CA LEU A 78 -12.09 -10.66 8.84
C LEU A 78 -13.46 -11.25 9.22
N SER A 79 -13.70 -11.44 10.52
CA SER A 79 -14.91 -12.09 11.02
C SER A 79 -16.16 -11.28 10.67
N LYS A 80 -16.10 -9.96 10.84
CA LYS A 80 -17.21 -9.05 10.52
C LYS A 80 -17.50 -9.00 9.03
N ALA A 81 -16.46 -8.93 8.21
CA ALA A 81 -16.59 -8.95 6.76
C ALA A 81 -17.24 -10.25 6.28
N VAL A 82 -16.82 -11.40 6.80
CA VAL A 82 -17.34 -12.71 6.38
C VAL A 82 -18.77 -12.93 6.87
N ARG A 83 -19.07 -12.63 8.14
CA ARG A 83 -20.39 -12.90 8.76
C ARG A 83 -21.45 -11.87 8.39
N ASP A 84 -21.09 -10.59 8.43
CA ASP A 84 -22.06 -9.49 8.33
C ASP A 84 -22.01 -8.81 6.96
N GLN A 85 -21.04 -9.17 6.09
CA GLN A 85 -20.76 -8.46 4.83
C GLN A 85 -20.53 -6.95 5.03
N ALA A 86 -20.02 -6.58 6.22
CA ALA A 86 -19.82 -5.19 6.64
C ALA A 86 -18.36 -4.89 6.96
N SER A 87 -17.98 -3.63 6.87
CA SER A 87 -16.67 -3.16 7.35
C SER A 87 -16.71 -3.01 8.88
N LEU A 88 -15.59 -3.31 9.53
CA LEU A 88 -15.39 -2.95 10.94
C LEU A 88 -14.97 -1.49 11.02
N GLU A 89 -15.66 -0.73 11.87
CA GLU A 89 -15.33 0.65 12.19
C GLU A 89 -14.78 0.70 13.62
N VAL A 90 -13.65 1.37 13.80
CA VAL A 90 -13.01 1.58 15.10
C VAL A 90 -12.74 3.08 15.25
N PRO A 91 -13.27 3.73 16.29
CA PRO A 91 -12.97 5.13 16.57
C PRO A 91 -11.47 5.34 16.78
N ALA A 92 -10.90 6.38 16.17
CA ALA A 92 -9.46 6.66 16.30
C ALA A 92 -9.02 6.85 17.77
N ALA A 93 -9.91 7.34 18.64
CA ALA A 93 -9.65 7.50 20.07
C ALA A 93 -9.36 6.17 20.81
N GLU A 94 -9.79 5.03 20.26
CA GLU A 94 -9.56 3.69 20.82
C GLU A 94 -8.30 3.01 20.25
N VAL A 95 -7.60 3.67 19.32
CA VAL A 95 -6.44 3.14 18.63
C VAL A 95 -5.16 3.75 19.23
N PRO A 96 -4.15 2.95 19.58
CA PRO A 96 -2.84 3.48 19.98
C PRO A 96 -2.31 4.51 18.98
N GLU A 97 -1.82 5.66 19.46
CA GLU A 97 -1.44 6.81 18.62
C GLU A 97 -0.46 6.43 17.50
N ARG A 98 0.53 5.58 17.82
CA ARG A 98 1.49 5.00 16.87
C ARG A 98 0.86 4.20 15.74
N LEU A 99 -0.32 3.63 15.89
CA LEU A 99 -1.01 2.91 14.82
C LEU A 99 -1.87 3.82 13.94
N GLN A 100 -2.06 5.07 14.38
CA GLN A 100 -2.76 6.12 13.64
C GLN A 100 -1.84 6.81 12.62
N GLU A 101 -0.52 6.71 12.73
CA GLU A 101 0.37 7.22 11.69
C GLU A 101 0.30 6.34 10.43
N ARG A 102 0.74 6.92 9.30
CA ARG A 102 0.63 6.28 7.99
C ARG A 102 1.55 5.06 7.93
N GLY A 103 0.99 3.90 7.59
CA GLY A 103 1.72 2.65 7.49
C GLY A 103 1.29 1.80 6.30
N ALA A 104 2.23 0.99 5.82
CA ALA A 104 2.01 -0.02 4.78
C ALA A 104 2.02 -1.40 5.43
N CYS A 105 1.12 -2.29 5.00
CA CYS A 105 1.10 -3.66 5.47
C CYS A 105 0.50 -4.62 4.42
N PHE A 106 0.77 -5.90 4.63
CA PHE A 106 0.03 -7.02 4.06
C PHE A 106 -0.71 -7.75 5.17
N VAL A 107 -1.92 -8.22 4.87
CA VAL A 107 -2.63 -9.19 5.70
C VAL A 107 -2.71 -10.50 4.92
N THR A 108 -2.17 -11.55 5.52
CA THR A 108 -2.14 -12.90 4.97
C THR A 108 -3.06 -13.79 5.79
N LEU A 109 -3.89 -14.55 5.10
CA LEU A 109 -4.76 -15.57 5.67
C LEU A 109 -4.21 -16.93 5.26
N THR A 110 -4.01 -17.82 6.22
CA THR A 110 -3.65 -19.21 5.96
C THR A 110 -4.68 -20.15 6.56
N LYS A 111 -4.88 -21.31 5.93
CA LYS A 111 -5.76 -22.38 6.41
C LYS A 111 -5.00 -23.68 6.29
N LYS A 112 -4.76 -24.38 7.41
CA LYS A 112 -3.93 -25.60 7.44
C LYS A 112 -2.56 -25.37 6.76
N ASP A 113 -1.93 -24.24 7.13
CA ASP A 113 -0.64 -23.77 6.59
C ASP A 113 -0.61 -23.45 5.09
N GLU A 114 -1.74 -23.53 4.38
CA GLU A 114 -1.87 -23.13 2.99
C GLU A 114 -2.40 -21.69 2.86
N LEU A 115 -1.91 -20.96 1.85
CA LEU A 115 -2.37 -19.60 1.55
C LEU A 115 -3.87 -19.59 1.19
N ARG A 116 -4.67 -18.83 1.94
CA ARG A 116 -6.12 -18.68 1.73
C ARG A 116 -6.52 -17.29 1.22
N GLY A 117 -5.61 -16.32 1.35
CA GLY A 117 -5.75 -14.96 0.81
C GLY A 117 -4.58 -14.08 1.27
N CYS A 118 -4.16 -13.12 0.46
CA CYS A 118 -3.16 -12.13 0.87
C CYS A 118 -3.37 -10.83 0.09
N ILE A 119 -3.61 -9.74 0.82
CA ILE A 119 -3.80 -8.41 0.26
C ILE A 119 -3.00 -7.39 1.07
N GLY A 120 -2.42 -6.42 0.36
CA GLY A 120 -1.68 -5.35 0.99
C GLY A 120 -1.32 -4.23 0.05
N HIS A 121 -0.70 -3.21 0.62
CA HIS A 121 -0.16 -2.07 -0.11
C HIS A 121 1.28 -1.84 0.32
N ILE A 122 2.12 -1.55 -0.68
CA ILE A 122 3.56 -1.32 -0.49
C ILE A 122 3.83 0.10 0.04
N PHE A 123 2.92 1.05 -0.21
CA PHE A 123 3.07 2.45 0.16
C PHE A 123 2.06 2.82 1.24
N ALA A 124 2.52 3.64 2.20
CA ALA A 124 1.71 4.11 3.33
C ALA A 124 0.70 5.18 2.87
N CYS A 125 -0.45 4.73 2.38
CA CYS A 125 -1.52 5.60 1.88
C CYS A 125 -2.44 6.13 2.98
N ARG A 126 -2.54 5.42 4.11
CA ARG A 126 -3.48 5.68 5.20
C ARG A 126 -2.88 5.23 6.55
N PRO A 127 -3.47 5.61 7.70
CA PRO A 127 -3.13 5.06 9.01
C PRO A 127 -2.96 3.54 9.02
N LEU A 128 -1.96 3.01 9.73
CA LEU A 128 -1.65 1.58 9.74
C LEU A 128 -2.87 0.72 10.15
N TYR A 129 -3.58 1.13 11.20
CA TYR A 129 -4.76 0.40 11.67
C TYR A 129 -5.85 0.30 10.58
N GLN A 130 -6.05 1.37 9.80
CA GLN A 130 -7.01 1.37 8.68
C GLN A 130 -6.54 0.47 7.54
N SER A 131 -5.24 0.47 7.25
CA SER A 131 -4.66 -0.47 6.28
C SER A 131 -4.94 -1.92 6.69
N VAL A 132 -4.75 -2.27 7.96
CA VAL A 132 -5.01 -3.63 8.47
C VAL A 132 -6.49 -4.00 8.37
N LEU A 133 -7.40 -3.09 8.76
CA LEU A 133 -8.85 -3.30 8.64
C LEU A 133 -9.26 -3.63 7.19
N GLU A 134 -8.86 -2.77 6.25
CA GLU A 134 -9.23 -2.90 4.84
C GLU A 134 -8.59 -4.13 4.20
N ASN A 135 -7.30 -4.37 4.47
CA ASN A 135 -6.56 -5.49 3.90
C ASN A 135 -7.08 -6.83 4.42
N ALA A 136 -7.46 -6.94 5.70
CA ALA A 136 -8.04 -8.17 6.25
C ALA A 136 -9.37 -8.53 5.57
N LYS A 137 -10.25 -7.54 5.38
CA LYS A 137 -11.50 -7.70 4.62
C LYS A 137 -11.23 -8.12 3.18
N HIS A 138 -10.33 -7.43 2.49
CA HIS A 138 -10.03 -7.73 1.10
C HIS A 138 -9.30 -9.06 0.91
N ALA A 139 -8.41 -9.46 1.82
CA ALA A 139 -7.78 -10.77 1.79
C ALA A 139 -8.81 -11.90 1.89
N ALA A 140 -9.90 -11.68 2.64
CA ALA A 140 -10.97 -12.64 2.79
C ALA A 140 -11.95 -12.69 1.61
N LEU A 141 -12.31 -11.53 1.05
CA LEU A 141 -13.44 -11.43 0.11
C LEU A 141 -13.07 -11.01 -1.32
N ALA A 142 -11.89 -10.44 -1.54
CA ALA A 142 -11.52 -9.77 -2.79
C ALA A 142 -10.19 -10.26 -3.40
N ASP A 143 -9.51 -11.23 -2.78
CA ASP A 143 -8.36 -11.87 -3.41
C ASP A 143 -8.82 -12.76 -4.57
N ARG A 144 -8.62 -12.27 -5.80
CA ARG A 144 -9.07 -12.91 -7.05
C ARG A 144 -8.50 -14.31 -7.30
N ARG A 145 -7.49 -14.74 -6.54
CA ARG A 145 -6.92 -16.10 -6.64
C ARG A 145 -7.79 -17.14 -5.93
N PHE A 146 -8.68 -16.72 -5.04
CA PHE A 146 -9.47 -17.62 -4.19
C PHE A 146 -10.95 -17.23 -4.22
N SER A 147 -11.83 -18.20 -3.95
CA SER A 147 -13.22 -17.88 -3.62
C SER A 147 -13.29 -17.12 -2.30
N PRO A 148 -14.30 -16.24 -2.10
CA PRO A 148 -14.51 -15.57 -0.82
C PRO A 148 -14.53 -16.56 0.36
N VAL A 149 -13.96 -16.16 1.50
CA VAL A 149 -13.96 -16.95 2.73
C VAL A 149 -15.38 -17.14 3.24
N GLU A 150 -15.73 -18.38 3.60
CA GLU A 150 -17.02 -18.69 4.22
C GLU A 150 -16.94 -18.65 5.76
N ALA A 151 -18.09 -18.38 6.41
CA ALA A 151 -18.18 -18.27 7.87
C ALA A 151 -17.70 -19.54 8.60
N LYS A 152 -17.89 -20.72 8.00
CA LYS A 152 -17.44 -22.01 8.55
C LYS A 152 -15.91 -22.18 8.57
N GLU A 153 -15.18 -21.40 7.76
CA GLU A 153 -13.73 -21.48 7.69
C GLU A 153 -13.03 -20.60 8.73
N LEU A 154 -13.75 -19.67 9.37
CA LEU A 154 -13.16 -18.63 10.23
C LEU A 154 -12.32 -19.21 11.38
N ASP A 155 -12.77 -20.31 11.97
CA ASP A 155 -12.08 -20.94 13.10
C ASP A 155 -10.82 -21.70 12.67
N GLU A 156 -10.70 -22.06 11.38
CA GLU A 156 -9.54 -22.74 10.80
C GLU A 156 -8.50 -21.78 10.20
N ILE A 157 -8.85 -20.49 10.06
CA ILE A 157 -7.97 -19.49 9.44
C ILE A 157 -7.01 -18.91 10.48
N ALA A 158 -5.72 -18.90 10.17
CA ALA A 158 -4.73 -18.09 10.85
C ALA A 158 -4.54 -16.75 10.11
N VAL A 159 -4.23 -15.70 10.87
CA VAL A 159 -4.06 -14.33 10.36
C VAL A 159 -2.66 -13.86 10.69
N GLU A 160 -1.95 -13.38 9.67
CA GLU A 160 -0.64 -12.73 9.80
C GLU A 160 -0.74 -11.30 9.28
N VAL A 161 -0.08 -10.37 9.97
CA VAL A 161 0.04 -8.96 9.56
C VAL A 161 1.51 -8.62 9.37
N SER A 162 1.94 -8.45 8.12
CA SER A 162 3.30 -8.02 7.79
C SER A 162 3.34 -6.50 7.63
N VAL A 163 3.87 -5.77 8.62
CA VAL A 163 4.05 -4.31 8.55
C VAL A 163 5.34 -3.98 7.81
N LEU A 164 5.25 -3.08 6.83
CA LEU A 164 6.36 -2.77 5.94
C LEU A 164 7.04 -1.48 6.35
N THR A 165 8.37 -1.47 6.25
CA THR A 165 9.15 -0.24 6.22
C THR A 165 8.98 0.47 4.88
N THR A 166 9.31 1.76 4.82
CA THR A 166 9.26 2.50 3.55
C THR A 166 10.28 1.90 2.57
N PRO A 167 9.88 1.46 1.36
CA PRO A 167 10.80 0.91 0.39
C PRO A 167 11.87 1.93 0.00
N ARG A 168 13.13 1.51 0.04
CA ARG A 168 14.27 2.33 -0.41
C ARG A 168 14.74 1.85 -1.77
N ARG A 169 15.06 2.78 -2.67
CA ARG A 169 15.64 2.42 -3.98
C ARG A 169 17.03 1.85 -3.74
N LEU A 170 17.25 0.63 -4.19
CA LEU A 170 18.58 0.01 -4.17
C LEU A 170 19.27 0.27 -5.49
N GLU A 171 20.30 1.12 -5.48
CA GLU A 171 21.14 1.35 -6.65
C GLU A 171 22.13 0.19 -6.80
N SER A 172 22.17 -0.41 -8.00
CA SER A 172 23.10 -1.49 -8.33
C SER A 172 23.76 -1.23 -9.67
N LYS A 173 25.03 -1.64 -9.80
CA LYS A 173 25.81 -1.51 -11.04
C LYS A 173 25.75 -2.76 -11.90
N SER A 174 25.42 -3.90 -11.30
CA SER A 174 25.27 -5.20 -11.95
C SER A 174 24.31 -6.08 -11.14
N PRO A 175 23.81 -7.20 -11.71
CA PRO A 175 23.05 -8.19 -10.97
C PRO A 175 23.80 -8.74 -9.74
N ASP A 176 25.10 -9.00 -9.85
CA ASP A 176 25.90 -9.51 -8.72
C ASP A 176 26.01 -8.49 -7.57
N ASP A 177 26.17 -7.20 -7.91
CA ASP A 177 26.18 -6.11 -6.93
C ASP A 177 24.81 -5.94 -6.25
N LEU A 178 23.72 -6.19 -6.97
CA LEU A 178 22.37 -6.21 -6.37
C LEU A 178 22.23 -7.35 -5.36
N LEU A 179 22.63 -8.57 -5.75
CA LEU A 179 22.54 -9.76 -4.89
C LEU A 179 23.40 -9.62 -3.63
N ALA A 180 24.60 -9.05 -3.75
CA ALA A 180 25.50 -8.80 -2.62
C ALA A 180 24.94 -7.78 -1.60
N LYS A 181 24.01 -6.92 -2.02
CA LYS A 181 23.39 -5.89 -1.17
C LYS A 181 22.10 -6.35 -0.48
N LEU A 182 21.48 -7.42 -0.98
CA LEU A 182 20.25 -7.97 -0.38
C LEU A 182 20.61 -8.88 0.78
N ARG A 183 19.81 -8.83 1.85
CA ARG A 183 19.92 -9.73 3.00
C ARG A 183 18.77 -10.72 2.98
N PRO A 184 19.02 -11.99 2.58
CA PRO A 184 17.99 -13.03 2.60
C PRO A 184 17.33 -13.15 3.97
N GLY A 185 16.03 -13.39 4.00
CA GLY A 185 15.22 -13.49 5.23
C GLY A 185 14.96 -12.16 5.95
N ILE A 186 15.62 -11.07 5.56
CA ILE A 186 15.46 -9.73 6.17
C ILE A 186 14.80 -8.77 5.19
N ASP A 187 15.31 -8.66 3.97
CA ASP A 187 14.87 -7.65 3.01
C ASP A 187 13.73 -8.17 2.13
N GLY A 188 12.64 -7.43 2.05
CA GLY A 188 11.61 -7.63 1.03
C GLY A 188 12.02 -6.93 -0.28
N VAL A 189 11.64 -7.48 -1.43
CA VAL A 189 12.02 -6.95 -2.74
C VAL A 189 10.81 -6.53 -3.54
N VAL A 190 10.83 -5.29 -4.03
CA VAL A 190 9.81 -4.76 -4.95
C VAL A 190 10.47 -4.56 -6.31
N PHE A 191 10.07 -5.36 -7.30
CA PHE A 191 10.49 -5.19 -8.68
C PHE A 191 9.46 -4.35 -9.44
N GLY A 192 9.95 -3.53 -10.36
CA GLY A 192 9.09 -2.77 -11.27
C GLY A 192 9.67 -2.73 -12.68
N LEU A 193 8.88 -3.17 -13.66
CA LEU A 193 9.25 -3.13 -15.08
C LEU A 193 8.05 -2.65 -15.89
N ARG A 194 8.24 -1.59 -16.69
CA ARG A 194 7.23 -1.08 -17.64
C ARG A 194 5.83 -0.84 -17.05
N GLY A 195 5.76 -0.41 -15.79
CA GLY A 195 4.51 -0.13 -15.09
C GLY A 195 3.96 -1.30 -14.28
N GLU A 196 4.40 -2.53 -14.57
CA GLU A 196 4.12 -3.70 -13.75
C GLU A 196 5.02 -3.72 -12.52
N ARG A 197 4.49 -4.29 -11.43
CA ARG A 197 5.18 -4.40 -10.15
C ARG A 197 4.93 -5.77 -9.53
N ALA A 198 5.99 -6.35 -8.98
CA ALA A 198 5.94 -7.55 -8.14
C ALA A 198 6.54 -7.23 -6.77
N THR A 199 6.02 -7.85 -5.72
CA THR A 199 6.53 -7.69 -4.35
C THR A 199 6.71 -9.05 -3.71
N TYR A 200 7.89 -9.26 -3.16
CA TYR A 200 8.28 -10.47 -2.45
C TYR A 200 8.61 -10.07 -1.02
N LEU A 201 7.85 -10.61 -0.07
CA LEU A 201 8.09 -10.37 1.35
C LEU A 201 9.30 -11.18 1.83
N PRO A 202 9.97 -10.78 2.92
CA PRO A 202 11.10 -11.53 3.47
C PRO A 202 10.80 -13.01 3.70
N GLN A 203 9.58 -13.38 4.11
CA GLN A 203 9.22 -14.79 4.30
C GLN A 203 9.21 -15.63 3.00
N VAL A 204 9.25 -15.02 1.81
CA VAL A 204 9.23 -15.75 0.52
C VAL A 204 10.64 -16.25 0.14
N TRP A 205 11.70 -15.76 0.79
CA TRP A 205 13.08 -16.21 0.50
C TRP A 205 13.23 -17.73 0.62
N GLU A 206 12.61 -18.35 1.62
CA GLU A 206 12.70 -19.79 1.87
C GLU A 206 12.09 -20.63 0.75
N GLN A 207 11.05 -20.12 0.08
CA GLN A 207 10.41 -20.79 -1.04
C GLN A 207 11.23 -20.72 -2.35
N ALA A 208 12.18 -19.79 -2.44
CA ALA A 208 13.04 -19.60 -3.61
C ALA A 208 14.38 -20.36 -3.50
N LEU A 209 14.68 -20.93 -2.33
CA LEU A 209 15.91 -21.68 -2.05
C LEU A 209 15.71 -23.21 -2.15
N GLY A 210 14.51 -23.66 -2.52
CA GLY A 210 14.13 -25.07 -2.72
C GLY A 210 14.19 -25.52 -4.18
#